data_AF-A0A516GDE4-F1
#
_entry.id   AF-A0A516GDE4-F1
#
_cell.length_a   1.000
_cell.length_b   1.000
_cell.length_c   1.000
_cell.angle_alpha   90.00
_cell.angle_beta   90.00
_cell.angle_gamma   90.00
#
_symmetry.space_group_name_H-M   'P 1'
#
loop_
_entity.id
_entity.type
_entity.pdbx_description
1 polymer ?
#
loop_
_entity_poly.entity_id
_entity_poly.type
_entity_poly.pdbx_seq_one_letter_code
_entity_poly.pdbx_strand_id
1 'polypeptide(L)'
;MTTTIGKLAEAGVLNFGDGYRTKRSEHGQPGFRILRVADVTEGTISLDGQDFVAEQWVGQVGQKLSQEGDVLVTTKGTVGRVAIMPELEQRLVYSPQLCYFRVNRHEVLDRRWLSYWFRSPSFIEQASHRANNTDMAAYINLADIRSLVLPTTPIAAQRAIAEVLGALDDKIAANAALVTAAEALMKALAGSAPDRAPLAQLGVQTTAQLQPHEFSDRVAHFSLPAFDESASPEVTAGGSIKSNKFHLSEPTVLVSKLNPRIPRAWNVPVVPPEMALASTEFVVLAPQGLDVSELWAAVAQPEVWMTLQGKVAGTSGSHQRVRPAEVMTLSVKDVRELPSSARASLRMLGLRVFNARHESKSLAATRDALLPGLMSGKIRVKDAESVVEEVV
;
A
#
# COMPACT_ATOMS: atom_id res chain seq x y z
N MET A 1 30.85 -3.18 17.92
CA MET A 1 30.19 -3.83 19.08
C MET A 1 28.72 -4.05 18.73
N THR A 2 28.10 -5.09 19.26
CA THR A 2 26.68 -5.42 19.04
C THR A 2 25.99 -5.68 20.38
N THR A 3 24.65 -5.57 20.42
CA THR A 3 23.82 -5.91 21.58
C THR A 3 22.66 -6.80 21.15
N THR A 4 21.95 -7.43 22.09
CA THR A 4 20.73 -8.20 21.78
C THR A 4 19.48 -7.47 22.25
N ILE A 5 18.32 -7.78 21.65
CA ILE A 5 17.02 -7.34 22.16
C ILE A 5 16.87 -7.70 23.65
N GLY A 6 17.28 -8.91 24.04
CA GLY A 6 17.23 -9.37 25.43
C GLY A 6 18.05 -8.51 26.38
N LYS A 7 19.28 -8.15 26.00
CA LYS A 7 20.14 -7.27 26.81
C LYS A 7 19.54 -5.87 26.95
N LEU A 8 18.96 -5.33 25.88
CA LEU A 8 18.25 -4.05 25.92
C LEU A 8 17.03 -4.11 26.85
N ALA A 9 16.30 -5.21 26.84
CA ALA A 9 15.15 -5.42 27.72
C ALA A 9 15.57 -5.57 29.19
N GLU A 10 16.62 -6.34 29.48
CA GLU A 10 17.19 -6.50 30.83
C GLU A 10 17.70 -5.16 31.40
N ALA A 11 18.26 -4.30 30.55
CA ALA A 11 18.69 -2.96 30.91
C ALA A 11 17.54 -1.92 30.98
N GLY A 12 16.29 -2.36 30.77
CA GLY A 12 15.11 -1.50 30.79
C GLY A 12 15.02 -0.50 29.63
N VAL A 13 15.82 -0.66 28.58
CA VAL A 13 15.82 0.24 27.40
C VAL A 13 14.53 0.09 26.59
N LEU A 14 14.03 -1.14 26.48
CA LEU A 14 12.77 -1.46 25.83
C LEU A 14 12.03 -2.56 26.56
N ASN A 15 10.72 -2.67 26.33
CA ASN A 15 9.93 -3.85 26.65
C ASN A 15 9.40 -4.46 25.35
N PHE A 16 9.23 -5.78 25.30
CA PHE A 16 8.65 -6.44 24.15
C PHE A 16 7.85 -7.68 24.55
N GLY A 17 6.87 -8.04 23.75
CA GLY A 17 6.04 -9.20 24.01
C GLY A 17 5.11 -9.54 22.86
N ASP A 18 4.45 -10.69 22.95
CA ASP A 18 3.39 -11.08 22.05
C ASP A 18 2.05 -10.44 22.46
N GLY A 19 1.08 -10.43 21.54
CA GLY A 19 -0.27 -9.95 21.84
C GLY A 19 -1.11 -10.88 22.71
N TYR A 20 -2.29 -10.41 23.11
CA TYR A 20 -3.18 -11.06 24.06
C TYR A 20 -4.01 -12.13 23.36
N ARG A 21 -4.02 -13.36 23.91
CA ARG A 21 -4.78 -14.48 23.34
C ARG A 21 -6.24 -14.41 23.80
N THR A 22 -7.01 -13.60 23.08
CA THR A 22 -8.45 -13.40 23.32
C THR A 22 -9.24 -14.69 23.17
N LYS A 23 -10.14 -14.98 24.12
CA LYS A 23 -11.15 -16.04 23.98
C LYS A 23 -12.40 -15.50 23.29
N ARG A 24 -13.17 -16.37 22.63
CA ARG A 24 -14.44 -15.98 21.98
C ARG A 24 -15.46 -15.38 22.98
N SER A 25 -15.45 -15.82 24.23
CA SER A 25 -16.27 -15.27 25.32
C SER A 25 -15.86 -13.86 25.76
N GLU A 26 -14.67 -13.41 25.38
CA GLU A 26 -14.15 -12.08 25.71
C GLU A 26 -14.47 -11.06 24.60
N HIS A 27 -15.01 -11.53 23.47
CA HIS A 27 -15.35 -10.67 22.33
C HIS A 27 -16.65 -9.91 22.60
N GLY A 28 -16.66 -8.62 22.28
CA GLY A 28 -17.86 -7.81 22.42
C GLY A 28 -17.61 -6.32 22.28
N GLN A 29 -18.71 -5.59 22.07
CA GLN A 29 -18.75 -4.14 22.07
C GLN A 29 -19.74 -3.65 23.15
N PRO A 30 -19.51 -2.48 23.79
CA PRO A 30 -18.33 -1.62 23.62
C PRO A 30 -17.05 -2.30 24.10
N GLY A 31 -15.93 -1.99 23.45
CA GLY A 31 -14.69 -2.70 23.65
C GLY A 31 -13.51 -2.07 22.93
N PHE A 32 -12.35 -2.69 23.11
CA PHE A 32 -11.08 -2.28 22.51
C PHE A 32 -10.81 -3.18 21.32
N ARG A 33 -10.59 -2.58 20.16
CA ARG A 33 -10.36 -3.35 18.94
C ARG A 33 -9.12 -4.22 19.04
N ILE A 34 -9.19 -5.42 18.47
CA ILE A 34 -8.08 -6.34 18.33
C ILE A 34 -7.32 -6.01 17.05
N LEU A 35 -6.05 -5.65 17.17
CA LEU A 35 -5.15 -5.45 16.03
C LEU A 35 -4.60 -6.80 15.56
N ARG A 36 -4.97 -7.21 14.35
CA ARG A 36 -4.58 -8.48 13.72
C ARG A 36 -3.37 -8.30 12.81
N VAL A 37 -2.75 -9.41 12.41
CA VAL A 37 -1.66 -9.40 11.41
C VAL A 37 -2.11 -8.85 10.05
N ALA A 38 -3.37 -9.08 9.66
CA ALA A 38 -3.90 -8.55 8.42
C ALA A 38 -4.02 -7.01 8.42
N ASP A 39 -4.13 -6.41 9.61
CA ASP A 39 -4.25 -4.96 9.78
C ASP A 39 -2.88 -4.26 9.72
N VAL A 40 -1.78 -5.00 9.86
CA VAL A 40 -0.42 -4.45 9.78
C VAL A 40 0.11 -4.66 8.36
N THR A 41 0.32 -3.56 7.67
CA THR A 41 1.03 -3.52 6.39
C THR A 41 2.34 -2.74 6.55
N GLU A 42 3.15 -2.67 5.50
CA GLU A 42 4.47 -2.05 5.61
C GLU A 42 4.35 -0.55 5.92
N GLY A 43 4.80 -0.14 7.09
CA GLY A 43 4.75 1.23 7.58
C GLY A 43 3.38 1.74 8.03
N THR A 44 2.28 0.98 7.86
CA THR A 44 0.93 1.47 8.18
C THR A 44 0.07 0.44 8.92
N ILE A 45 -0.92 0.96 9.66
CA ILE A 45 -1.86 0.18 10.46
C ILE A 45 -3.28 0.49 10.00
N SER A 46 -4.02 -0.54 9.60
CA SER A 46 -5.43 -0.43 9.23
C SER A 46 -6.33 -0.43 10.46
N LEU A 47 -7.31 0.48 10.46
CA LEU A 47 -8.30 0.66 11.52
C LEU A 47 -9.73 0.33 11.06
N ASP A 48 -9.91 -0.64 10.15
CA ASP A 48 -11.20 -1.14 9.61
C ASP A 48 -11.73 -2.52 10.11
N GLY A 49 -10.89 -3.44 10.57
CA GLY A 49 -11.22 -4.67 11.30
C GLY A 49 -12.31 -4.58 12.40
N GLN A 50 -13.00 -5.72 12.60
CA GLN A 50 -14.29 -5.79 13.29
C GLN A 50 -14.26 -6.53 14.63
N ASP A 51 -13.10 -7.03 15.05
CA ASP A 51 -12.94 -7.81 16.27
C ASP A 51 -12.60 -6.90 17.46
N PHE A 52 -13.32 -7.06 18.58
CA PHE A 52 -13.13 -6.25 19.80
C PHE A 52 -13.08 -7.13 21.04
N VAL A 53 -12.25 -6.75 22.01
CA VAL A 53 -12.29 -7.26 23.39
C VAL A 53 -13.24 -6.37 24.19
N ALA A 54 -14.27 -6.95 24.80
CA ALA A 54 -15.22 -6.18 25.60
C ALA A 54 -14.50 -5.48 26.77
N GLU A 55 -14.93 -4.26 27.09
CA GLU A 55 -14.25 -3.34 28.02
C GLU A 55 -13.93 -3.98 29.39
N GLN A 56 -14.85 -4.80 29.92
CA GLN A 56 -14.69 -5.49 31.19
C GLN A 56 -13.47 -6.44 31.26
N TRP A 57 -12.94 -6.90 30.11
CA TRP A 57 -11.79 -7.80 30.05
C TRP A 57 -10.45 -7.08 29.85
N VAL A 58 -10.45 -5.75 29.66
CA VAL A 58 -9.25 -4.97 29.34
C VAL A 58 -8.22 -5.00 30.46
N GLY A 59 -8.67 -5.10 31.73
CA GLY A 59 -7.77 -5.27 32.88
C GLY A 59 -6.87 -6.52 32.77
N GLN A 60 -7.30 -7.54 32.03
CA GLN A 60 -6.52 -8.78 31.81
C GLN A 60 -5.53 -8.67 30.65
N VAL A 61 -5.71 -7.68 29.77
CA VAL A 61 -4.81 -7.45 28.61
C VAL A 61 -3.45 -6.91 29.08
N GLY A 62 -3.45 -6.04 30.08
CA GLY A 62 -2.24 -5.50 30.70
C GLY A 62 -1.34 -4.77 29.70
N GLN A 63 -0.06 -5.15 29.64
CA GLN A 63 0.96 -4.49 28.79
C GLN A 63 0.73 -4.64 27.28
N LYS A 64 -0.15 -5.56 26.88
CA LYS A 64 -0.49 -5.91 25.49
C LYS A 64 -1.53 -4.96 24.88
N LEU A 65 -1.95 -3.96 25.65
CA LEU A 65 -2.69 -2.82 25.16
C LEU A 65 -1.71 -1.84 24.50
N SER A 66 -2.10 -1.29 23.35
CA SER A 66 -1.23 -0.46 22.54
C SER A 66 -0.83 0.83 23.24
N GLN A 67 0.36 1.30 22.91
CA GLN A 67 0.85 2.63 23.24
C GLN A 67 1.40 3.29 21.99
N GLU A 68 1.23 4.61 21.90
CA GLU A 68 1.81 5.41 20.83
C GLU A 68 3.32 5.16 20.75
N GLY A 69 3.82 4.93 19.54
CA GLY A 69 5.23 4.68 19.29
C GLY A 69 5.71 3.25 19.51
N ASP A 70 4.85 2.33 19.95
CA ASP A 70 5.17 0.91 19.93
C ASP A 70 5.55 0.49 18.49
N VAL A 71 6.71 -0.13 18.32
CA VAL A 71 7.11 -0.72 17.05
C VAL A 71 6.51 -2.13 16.98
N LEU A 72 5.73 -2.41 15.94
CA LEU A 72 5.07 -3.69 15.73
C LEU A 72 5.79 -4.48 14.66
N VAL A 73 5.95 -5.78 14.90
CA VAL A 73 6.49 -6.72 13.93
C VAL A 73 5.55 -7.92 13.83
N THR A 74 5.17 -8.30 12.61
CA THR A 74 4.41 -9.52 12.39
C THR A 74 5.33 -10.73 12.53
N THR A 75 4.94 -11.71 13.36
CA THR A 75 5.81 -12.85 13.75
C THR A 75 5.23 -14.21 13.41
N LYS A 76 4.00 -14.27 12.89
CA LYS A 76 3.35 -15.51 12.46
C LYS A 76 2.55 -15.32 11.17
N GLY A 77 2.67 -16.25 10.24
CA GLY A 77 2.03 -16.16 8.92
C GLY A 77 2.90 -15.33 7.98
N THR A 78 2.57 -14.06 7.80
CA THR A 78 3.49 -13.11 7.14
C THR A 78 4.45 -12.57 8.18
N VAL A 79 5.72 -12.96 8.11
CA VAL A 79 6.75 -12.51 9.05
C VAL A 79 7.47 -11.28 8.49
N GLY A 80 7.70 -10.28 9.32
CA GLY A 80 8.59 -9.16 9.01
C GLY A 80 7.92 -7.88 8.52
N ARG A 81 6.58 -7.79 8.52
CA ARG A 81 5.93 -6.48 8.31
C ARG A 81 6.11 -5.64 9.56
N VAL A 82 6.45 -4.37 9.36
CA VAL A 82 6.77 -3.44 10.45
C VAL A 82 5.89 -2.20 10.36
N ALA A 83 5.36 -1.77 11.50
CA ALA A 83 4.67 -0.49 11.61
C ALA A 83 4.92 0.15 12.98
N ILE A 84 4.77 1.46 13.08
CA ILE A 84 4.79 2.19 14.35
C ILE A 84 3.35 2.51 14.73
N MET A 85 2.97 2.22 15.98
CA MET A 85 1.65 2.57 16.51
C MET A 85 1.47 4.10 16.48
N PRO A 86 0.50 4.64 15.73
CA PRO A 86 0.22 6.08 15.74
C PRO A 86 -0.42 6.49 17.06
N GLU A 87 -0.58 7.80 17.23
CA GLU A 87 -1.45 8.35 18.26
C GLU A 87 -2.90 8.02 17.90
N LEU A 88 -3.63 7.42 18.84
CA LEU A 88 -5.02 7.00 18.66
C LEU A 88 -5.86 7.47 19.85
N GLU A 89 -7.10 7.87 19.57
CA GLU A 89 -8.08 8.22 20.61
C GLU A 89 -8.40 7.01 21.50
N GLN A 90 -8.52 5.82 20.91
CA GLN A 90 -8.72 4.57 21.64
C GLN A 90 -7.57 3.59 21.36
N ARG A 91 -7.03 3.02 22.44
CA ARG A 91 -5.99 1.99 22.37
C ARG A 91 -6.53 0.69 21.75
N LEU A 92 -5.62 -0.14 21.29
CA LEU A 92 -5.89 -1.42 20.62
C LEU A 92 -5.31 -2.58 21.43
N VAL A 93 -5.89 -3.76 21.30
CA VAL A 93 -5.35 -5.00 21.87
C VAL A 93 -4.54 -5.72 20.81
N TYR A 94 -3.24 -5.93 21.04
CA TYR A 94 -2.42 -6.67 20.09
C TYR A 94 -2.84 -8.14 20.01
N SER A 95 -2.91 -8.73 18.81
CA SER A 95 -3.12 -10.17 18.66
C SER A 95 -1.82 -10.97 18.87
N PRO A 96 -1.88 -12.27 19.24
CA PRO A 96 -0.68 -13.07 19.54
C PRO A 96 0.28 -13.30 18.36
N GLN A 97 -0.11 -12.90 17.16
CA GLN A 97 0.71 -13.01 15.96
C GLN A 97 1.53 -11.73 15.67
N LEU A 98 1.37 -10.71 16.52
CA LEU A 98 2.16 -9.50 16.56
C LEU A 98 3.11 -9.56 17.74
N CYS A 99 4.32 -9.08 17.54
CA CYS A 99 5.23 -8.71 18.63
C CYS A 99 5.35 -7.20 18.67
N TYR A 100 5.11 -6.60 19.84
CA TYR A 100 5.31 -5.17 20.07
C TYR A 100 6.65 -4.93 20.75
N PHE A 101 7.28 -3.80 20.43
CA PHE A 101 8.51 -3.30 21.04
C PHE A 101 8.27 -1.87 21.50
N ARG A 102 8.24 -1.67 22.81
CA ARG A 102 8.05 -0.39 23.47
C ARG A 102 9.38 0.15 23.95
N VAL A 103 9.85 1.23 23.35
CA VAL A 103 11.08 1.88 23.78
C VAL A 103 10.79 2.73 25.02
N ASN A 104 11.49 2.49 26.13
CA ASN A 104 11.31 3.24 27.39
C ASN A 104 12.40 4.29 27.59
N ARG A 105 13.58 4.11 26.97
CA ARG A 105 14.76 4.98 27.12
C ARG A 105 15.19 5.56 25.77
N HIS A 106 14.52 6.63 25.38
CA HIS A 106 14.71 7.30 24.08
C HIS A 106 16.08 7.99 23.91
N GLU A 107 16.85 8.10 24.99
CA GLU A 107 18.25 8.53 24.96
C GLU A 107 19.22 7.42 24.55
N VAL A 108 18.78 6.15 24.56
CA VAL A 108 19.59 4.98 24.20
C VAL A 108 19.17 4.37 22.86
N LEU A 109 17.85 4.33 22.61
CA LEU A 109 17.28 3.69 21.42
C LEU A 109 16.22 4.60 20.80
N ASP A 110 16.31 4.82 19.49
CA ASP A 110 15.30 5.53 18.73
C ASP A 110 14.27 4.55 18.13
N ARG A 111 12.97 4.87 18.27
CA ARG A 111 11.87 3.99 17.83
C ARG A 111 11.77 3.89 16.30
N ARG A 112 12.03 4.98 15.57
CA ARG A 112 12.02 4.98 14.09
C ARG A 112 13.24 4.25 13.54
N TRP A 113 14.40 4.43 14.16
CA TRP A 113 15.58 3.64 13.82
C TRP A 113 15.34 2.14 14.04
N LEU A 114 14.72 1.76 15.17
CA LEU A 114 14.38 0.37 15.46
C LEU A 114 13.42 -0.20 14.39
N SER A 115 12.43 0.56 13.94
CA SER A 115 11.54 0.11 12.86
C SER A 115 12.30 -0.09 11.54
N TYR A 116 13.26 0.77 11.19
CA TYR A 116 14.11 0.56 10.01
C TYR A 116 15.04 -0.64 10.17
N TRP A 117 15.54 -0.90 11.37
CA TRP A 117 16.34 -2.10 11.62
C TRP A 117 15.56 -3.39 11.36
N PHE A 118 14.28 -3.46 11.75
CA PHE A 118 13.40 -4.58 11.43
C PHE A 118 13.09 -4.73 9.92
N ARG A 119 13.41 -3.72 9.10
CA ARG A 119 13.28 -3.78 7.64
C ARG A 119 14.61 -4.06 6.95
N SER A 120 15.70 -4.10 7.72
CA SER A 120 17.05 -4.26 7.18
C SER A 120 17.35 -5.71 6.78
N PRO A 121 18.28 -5.93 5.82
CA PRO A 121 18.73 -7.28 5.46
C PRO A 121 19.28 -8.07 6.66
N SER A 122 19.89 -7.38 7.64
CA SER A 122 20.39 -8.00 8.87
C SER A 122 19.27 -8.64 9.69
N PHE A 123 18.11 -7.99 9.80
CA PHE A 123 16.96 -8.59 10.47
C PHE A 123 16.44 -9.78 9.66
N ILE A 124 16.26 -9.60 8.34
CA ILE A 124 15.71 -10.64 7.46
C ILE A 124 16.55 -11.92 7.52
N GLU A 125 17.88 -11.79 7.46
CA GLU A 125 18.82 -12.90 7.61
C GLU A 125 18.67 -13.59 8.97
N GLN A 126 18.72 -12.83 10.07
CA GLN A 126 18.59 -13.37 11.42
C GLN A 126 17.22 -14.03 11.67
N ALA A 127 16.16 -13.47 11.11
CA ALA A 127 14.80 -13.96 11.16
C ALA A 127 14.67 -15.28 10.38
N SER A 128 15.23 -15.36 9.18
CA SER A 128 15.17 -16.56 8.33
C SER A 128 15.85 -17.78 8.97
N HIS A 129 16.96 -17.58 9.70
CA HIS A 129 17.66 -18.65 10.41
C HIS A 129 16.93 -19.14 11.67
N ARG A 130 16.04 -18.32 12.23
CA ARG A 130 15.30 -18.61 13.47
C ARG A 130 13.84 -18.96 13.24
N ALA A 131 13.33 -18.69 12.04
CA ALA A 131 12.00 -19.11 11.64
C ALA A 131 11.98 -20.64 11.66
N ASN A 132 11.39 -21.20 12.71
CA ASN A 132 11.21 -22.65 12.80
C ASN A 132 10.30 -23.06 11.63
N ASN A 133 10.82 -23.85 10.69
CA ASN A 133 10.08 -24.44 9.58
C ASN A 133 9.08 -25.47 10.12
N THR A 134 8.05 -25.02 10.83
CA THR A 134 6.88 -25.85 11.16
C THR A 134 6.03 -25.97 9.89
N ASP A 135 5.50 -27.17 9.62
CA ASP A 135 4.75 -27.52 8.40
C ASP A 135 3.54 -26.60 8.06
N MET A 136 3.19 -25.64 8.93
CA MET A 136 1.94 -24.87 8.85
C MET A 136 2.10 -23.36 8.62
N ALA A 137 3.26 -22.74 8.91
CA ALA A 137 3.59 -21.32 8.59
C ALA A 137 4.95 -20.89 9.17
N ALA A 138 5.55 -19.84 8.60
CA ALA A 138 6.69 -19.14 9.21
C ALA A 138 6.30 -18.54 10.58
N TYR A 139 7.16 -18.75 11.57
CA TYR A 139 6.96 -18.30 12.95
C TYR A 139 8.28 -18.01 13.68
N ILE A 140 8.38 -16.86 14.34
CA ILE A 140 9.50 -16.50 15.23
C ILE A 140 8.96 -16.35 16.65
N ASN A 141 9.47 -17.14 17.59
CA ASN A 141 9.02 -17.09 18.98
C ASN A 141 9.74 -15.97 19.77
N LEU A 142 9.26 -15.67 20.99
CA LEU A 142 9.83 -14.60 21.82
C LEU A 142 11.28 -14.86 22.27
N ALA A 143 11.70 -16.12 22.42
CA ALA A 143 13.07 -16.46 22.77
C ALA A 143 14.03 -16.15 21.61
N ASP A 144 13.60 -16.47 20.39
CA ASP A 144 14.32 -16.14 19.16
C ASP A 144 14.41 -14.62 18.96
N ILE A 145 13.31 -13.89 19.18
CA ILE A 145 13.29 -12.42 19.16
C ILE A 145 14.27 -11.85 20.20
N ARG A 146 14.27 -12.39 21.42
CA ARG A 146 15.19 -11.99 22.48
C ARG A 146 16.65 -12.14 22.07
N SER A 147 16.96 -13.13 21.24
CA SER A 147 18.31 -13.43 20.75
C SER A 147 18.78 -12.59 19.56
N LEU A 148 17.88 -11.80 18.95
CA LEU A 148 18.21 -10.96 17.81
C LEU A 148 19.27 -9.92 18.17
N VAL A 149 20.23 -9.73 17.28
CA VAL A 149 21.43 -8.92 17.46
C VAL A 149 21.30 -7.61 16.68
N LEU A 150 21.43 -6.50 17.39
CA LEU A 150 21.43 -5.14 16.85
C LEU A 150 22.85 -4.56 16.81
N PRO A 151 23.18 -3.75 15.80
CA PRO A 151 24.41 -2.97 15.82
C PRO A 151 24.38 -1.94 16.96
N THR A 152 25.53 -1.71 17.60
CA THR A 152 25.68 -0.63 18.58
C THR A 152 25.86 0.70 17.84
N THR A 153 24.75 1.30 17.42
CA THR A 153 24.71 2.61 16.76
C THR A 153 24.51 3.71 17.81
N PRO A 154 25.35 4.75 17.91
CA PRO A 154 25.12 5.87 18.84
C PRO A 154 23.77 6.54 18.58
N ILE A 155 23.09 7.02 19.63
CA ILE A 155 21.74 7.59 19.52
C ILE A 155 21.66 8.74 18.51
N ALA A 156 22.69 9.58 18.42
CA ALA A 156 22.76 10.65 17.42
C ALA A 156 22.75 10.12 15.98
N ALA A 157 23.49 9.03 15.71
CA ALA A 157 23.50 8.38 14.40
C ALA A 157 22.20 7.62 14.13
N GLN A 158 21.58 7.01 15.15
CA GLN A 158 20.26 6.38 15.00
C GLN A 158 19.22 7.40 14.53
N ARG A 159 19.15 8.56 15.19
CA ARG A 159 18.24 9.65 14.86
C ARG A 159 18.49 10.19 13.46
N ALA A 160 19.75 10.43 13.10
CA ALA A 160 20.10 10.95 11.78
C ALA A 160 19.74 9.96 10.65
N ILE A 161 19.98 8.66 10.84
CA ILE A 161 19.52 7.63 9.89
C ILE A 161 17.99 7.61 9.78
N ALA A 162 17.31 7.66 10.93
CA ALA A 162 15.85 7.66 10.99
C ALA A 162 15.22 8.92 10.38
N GLU A 163 15.91 10.06 10.43
CA GLU A 163 15.50 11.31 9.81
C GLU A 163 15.60 11.23 8.28
N VAL A 164 16.73 10.76 7.75
CA VAL A 164 16.93 10.60 6.29
C VAL A 164 15.91 9.64 5.68
N LEU A 165 15.76 8.44 6.26
CA LEU A 165 14.78 7.47 5.76
C LEU A 165 13.34 7.92 6.05
N GLY A 166 13.14 8.60 7.18
CA GLY A 166 11.86 9.17 7.60
C GLY A 166 11.35 10.21 6.64
N ALA A 167 12.21 11.11 6.13
CA ALA A 167 11.81 12.13 5.15
C ALA A 167 11.22 11.51 3.88
N LEU A 168 11.79 10.39 3.40
CA LEU A 168 11.26 9.65 2.26
C LEU A 168 9.89 9.04 2.56
N ASP A 169 9.75 8.34 3.70
CA ASP A 169 8.49 7.71 4.10
C ASP A 169 7.39 8.76 4.40
N ASP A 170 7.75 9.88 5.02
CA ASP A 170 6.85 11.00 5.31
C ASP A 170 6.34 11.63 4.00
N LYS A 171 7.20 11.80 2.98
CA LYS A 171 6.79 12.28 1.64
C LYS A 171 5.91 11.27 0.89
N ILE A 172 6.20 9.97 0.99
CA ILE A 172 5.34 8.90 0.44
C ILE A 172 3.94 8.96 1.06
N ALA A 173 3.87 9.09 2.39
CA ALA A 173 2.60 9.20 3.11
C ALA A 173 1.81 10.46 2.71
N ALA A 174 2.48 11.61 2.59
CA ALA A 174 1.88 12.85 2.11
C ALA A 174 1.31 12.70 0.68
N ASN A 175 2.03 12.02 -0.21
CA ASN A 175 1.56 11.73 -1.57
C ASN A 175 0.35 10.79 -1.57
N ALA A 176 0.32 9.77 -0.72
CA ALA A 176 -0.84 8.88 -0.58
C ALA A 176 -2.10 9.62 -0.10
N ALA A 177 -1.94 10.53 0.88
CA ALA A 177 -3.02 11.39 1.35
C ALA A 177 -3.51 12.35 0.24
N LEU A 178 -2.57 12.94 -0.52
CA LEU A 178 -2.89 13.79 -1.66
C LEU A 178 -3.69 13.03 -2.72
N VAL A 179 -3.25 11.82 -3.09
CA VAL A 179 -3.94 10.98 -4.08
C VAL A 179 -5.37 10.71 -3.65
N THR A 180 -5.56 10.31 -2.40
CA THR A 180 -6.88 10.01 -1.84
C THR A 180 -7.80 11.24 -1.89
N ALA A 181 -7.32 12.40 -1.44
CA ALA A 181 -8.11 13.64 -1.44
C ALA A 181 -8.42 14.13 -2.87
N ALA A 182 -7.45 14.08 -3.77
CA ALA A 182 -7.62 14.50 -5.16
C ALA A 182 -8.62 13.62 -5.90
N GLU A 183 -8.53 12.29 -5.76
CA GLU A 183 -9.49 11.37 -6.37
C GLU A 183 -10.91 11.54 -5.81
N ALA A 184 -11.05 11.80 -4.50
CA ALA A 184 -12.34 12.11 -3.90
C ALA A 184 -12.94 13.40 -4.47
N LEU A 185 -12.14 14.46 -4.61
CA LEU A 185 -12.56 15.71 -5.24
C LEU A 185 -12.93 15.53 -6.71
N MET A 186 -12.15 14.76 -7.47
CA MET A 186 -12.46 14.45 -8.87
C MET A 186 -13.81 13.72 -9.00
N LYS A 187 -14.07 12.74 -8.13
CA LYS A 187 -15.36 12.04 -8.11
C LYS A 187 -16.51 12.99 -7.75
N ALA A 188 -16.32 13.88 -6.77
CA ALA A 188 -17.33 14.86 -6.39
C ALA A 188 -17.66 15.85 -7.52
N LEU A 189 -16.63 16.38 -8.21
CA LEU A 189 -16.79 17.26 -9.37
C LEU A 189 -17.51 16.56 -10.53
N ALA A 190 -17.12 15.32 -10.85
CA ALA A 190 -17.82 14.55 -11.88
C ALA A 190 -19.27 14.21 -11.47
N GLY A 191 -19.50 13.94 -10.19
CA GLY A 191 -20.81 13.65 -9.62
C GLY A 191 -21.81 14.81 -9.74
N SER A 192 -21.33 16.06 -9.80
CA SER A 192 -22.18 17.25 -9.97
C SER A 192 -22.63 17.51 -11.41
N ALA A 193 -22.21 16.70 -12.38
CA ALA A 193 -22.74 16.81 -13.74
C ALA A 193 -24.26 16.55 -13.74
N PRO A 194 -25.06 17.40 -14.42
CA PRO A 194 -26.51 17.37 -14.32
C PRO A 194 -27.07 16.13 -15.02
N ASP A 195 -26.61 15.86 -16.25
CA ASP A 195 -27.12 14.75 -17.03
C ASP A 195 -26.19 13.54 -17.05
N ARG A 196 -26.71 12.46 -17.62
CA ARG A 196 -26.00 11.19 -17.81
C ARG A 196 -25.99 10.83 -19.28
N ALA A 197 -24.91 10.23 -19.72
CA ALA A 197 -24.76 9.72 -21.08
C ALA A 197 -24.30 8.26 -21.07
N PRO A 198 -24.56 7.48 -22.13
CA PRO A 198 -23.92 6.18 -22.33
C PRO A 198 -22.40 6.34 -22.38
N LEU A 199 -21.66 5.45 -21.72
CA LEU A 199 -20.19 5.46 -21.69
C LEU A 199 -19.58 5.46 -23.10
N ALA A 200 -20.22 4.76 -24.04
CA ALA A 200 -19.85 4.74 -25.46
C ALA A 200 -19.84 6.11 -26.16
N GLN A 201 -20.44 7.16 -25.56
CA GLN A 201 -20.33 8.53 -26.06
C GLN A 201 -19.15 9.32 -25.49
N LEU A 202 -18.58 8.87 -24.36
CA LEU A 202 -17.45 9.52 -23.68
C LEU A 202 -16.13 8.80 -23.96
N GLY A 203 -16.16 7.52 -24.33
CA GLY A 203 -14.96 6.78 -24.68
C GLY A 203 -15.24 5.61 -25.62
N VAL A 204 -14.21 5.23 -26.37
CA VAL A 204 -14.23 4.12 -27.31
C VAL A 204 -13.38 2.98 -26.77
N GLN A 205 -13.86 1.75 -26.92
CA GLN A 205 -13.09 0.58 -26.53
C GLN A 205 -11.96 0.32 -27.54
N THR A 206 -10.73 0.23 -27.04
CA THR A 206 -9.56 -0.21 -27.82
C THR A 206 -9.32 -1.70 -27.64
N THR A 207 -9.08 -2.41 -28.73
CA THR A 207 -8.76 -3.85 -28.74
C THR A 207 -7.36 -4.16 -29.27
N ALA A 208 -6.53 -3.14 -29.48
CA ALA A 208 -5.15 -3.30 -29.95
C ALA A 208 -4.35 -4.16 -28.95
N GLN A 209 -3.85 -5.29 -29.43
CA GLN A 209 -3.08 -6.25 -28.64
C GLN A 209 -1.77 -6.58 -29.32
N LEU A 210 -0.77 -6.89 -28.49
CA LEU A 210 0.51 -7.45 -28.90
C LEU A 210 0.68 -8.85 -28.32
N GLN A 211 1.37 -9.71 -29.05
CA GLN A 211 1.76 -11.05 -28.63
C GLN A 211 3.12 -11.03 -27.91
N PRO A 212 3.44 -12.05 -27.08
CA PRO A 212 4.69 -12.09 -26.31
C PRO A 212 5.98 -11.89 -27.09
N HIS A 213 6.03 -12.30 -28.36
CA HIS A 213 7.23 -12.17 -29.19
C HIS A 213 7.43 -10.73 -29.73
N GLU A 214 6.43 -9.87 -29.60
CA GLU A 214 6.45 -8.46 -30.01
C GLU A 214 6.84 -7.52 -28.85
N PHE A 215 6.96 -8.05 -27.63
CA PHE A 215 7.25 -7.24 -26.45
C PHE A 215 8.72 -6.80 -26.42
N SER A 216 8.96 -5.54 -26.07
CA SER A 216 10.30 -5.04 -25.77
C SER A 216 10.91 -5.76 -24.56
N ASP A 217 12.24 -5.69 -24.43
CA ASP A 217 12.96 -6.28 -23.29
C ASP A 217 12.43 -5.79 -21.94
N ARG A 218 12.08 -4.50 -21.86
CA ARG A 218 11.45 -3.87 -20.69
C ARG A 218 10.11 -3.29 -21.08
N VAL A 219 9.09 -3.58 -20.27
CA VAL A 219 7.71 -3.14 -20.49
C VAL A 219 7.12 -2.57 -19.21
N ALA A 220 6.27 -1.55 -19.33
CA ALA A 220 5.43 -1.07 -18.23
C ALA A 220 4.14 -1.88 -18.21
N HIS A 221 4.03 -2.82 -17.28
CA HIS A 221 2.92 -3.77 -17.18
C HIS A 221 1.84 -3.27 -16.21
N PHE A 222 0.66 -2.99 -16.76
CA PHE A 222 -0.56 -2.64 -16.03
C PHE A 222 -1.35 -3.91 -15.73
N SER A 223 -1.14 -4.48 -14.54
CA SER A 223 -1.78 -5.71 -14.07
C SER A 223 -2.75 -5.43 -12.93
N LEU A 224 -3.68 -6.37 -12.64
CA LEU A 224 -4.56 -6.22 -11.48
C LEU A 224 -3.78 -6.19 -10.15
N PRO A 225 -2.74 -7.03 -9.93
CA PRO A 225 -1.89 -6.91 -8.75
C PRO A 225 -1.19 -5.54 -8.63
N ALA A 226 -0.64 -5.02 -9.74
CA ALA A 226 0.00 -3.70 -9.73
C ALA A 226 -1.00 -2.57 -9.42
N PHE A 227 -2.26 -2.71 -9.87
CA PHE A 227 -3.33 -1.80 -9.49
C PHE A 227 -3.60 -1.85 -7.98
N ASP A 228 -3.78 -3.05 -7.44
CA ASP A 228 -4.14 -3.26 -6.03
C ASP A 228 -3.03 -2.83 -5.06
N GLU A 229 -1.77 -2.98 -5.46
CA GLU A 229 -0.62 -2.63 -4.61
C GLU A 229 -0.34 -1.13 -4.58
N SER A 230 -0.34 -0.46 -5.74
CA SER A 230 0.11 0.94 -5.83
C SER A 230 -0.58 1.79 -6.89
N ALA A 231 -1.50 1.21 -7.68
CA ALA A 231 -2.09 1.84 -8.86
C ALA A 231 -1.03 2.48 -9.79
N SER A 232 0.15 1.84 -9.87
CA SER A 232 1.30 2.23 -10.70
C SER A 232 1.80 1.01 -11.50
N PRO A 233 2.18 1.16 -12.78
CA PRO A 233 2.62 0.02 -13.58
C PRO A 233 3.95 -0.52 -13.05
N GLU A 234 4.15 -1.82 -13.19
CA GLU A 234 5.41 -2.47 -12.87
C GLU A 234 6.31 -2.49 -14.12
N VAL A 235 7.58 -2.10 -13.98
CA VAL A 235 8.54 -2.25 -15.09
C VAL A 235 9.17 -3.62 -14.96
N THR A 236 8.86 -4.51 -15.90
CA THR A 236 9.28 -5.90 -15.88
C THR A 236 9.90 -6.32 -17.20
N ALA A 237 10.56 -7.49 -17.21
CA ALA A 237 11.11 -8.05 -18.42
C ALA A 237 9.96 -8.53 -19.33
N GLY A 238 9.88 -8.07 -20.58
CA GLY A 238 8.82 -8.46 -21.51
C GLY A 238 8.74 -9.98 -21.70
N GLY A 239 9.90 -10.64 -21.76
CA GLY A 239 10.01 -12.09 -21.85
C GLY A 239 9.40 -12.87 -20.67
N SER A 240 9.12 -12.23 -19.53
CA SER A 240 8.41 -12.85 -18.40
C SER A 240 6.90 -12.97 -18.63
N ILE A 241 6.34 -12.14 -19.53
CA ILE A 241 4.91 -12.11 -19.84
C ILE A 241 4.62 -13.06 -21.00
N LYS A 242 4.01 -14.21 -20.69
CA LYS A 242 3.78 -15.30 -21.67
C LYS A 242 2.42 -15.26 -22.37
N SER A 243 1.67 -14.19 -22.22
CA SER A 243 0.33 -14.04 -22.82
C SER A 243 0.14 -12.68 -23.42
N ASN A 244 -0.74 -12.59 -24.42
CA ASN A 244 -1.08 -11.34 -25.10
C ASN A 244 -1.48 -10.25 -24.10
N LYS A 245 -1.20 -9.01 -24.47
CA LYS A 245 -1.54 -7.81 -23.69
C LYS A 245 -2.13 -6.75 -24.60
N PHE A 246 -2.98 -5.89 -24.03
CA PHE A 246 -3.38 -4.68 -24.73
C PHE A 246 -2.20 -3.71 -24.78
N HIS A 247 -1.98 -3.11 -25.94
CA HIS A 247 -0.96 -2.08 -26.11
C HIS A 247 -1.57 -0.71 -25.89
N LEU A 248 -0.96 0.09 -25.01
CA LEU A 248 -1.41 1.44 -24.70
C LEU A 248 -0.50 2.44 -25.41
N SER A 249 -0.93 2.93 -26.57
CA SER A 249 -0.19 3.93 -27.34
C SER A 249 -0.60 5.38 -27.05
N GLU A 250 -1.69 5.57 -26.28
CA GLU A 250 -2.27 6.88 -25.98
C GLU A 250 -2.88 6.89 -24.57
N PRO A 251 -3.17 8.07 -24.00
CA PRO A 251 -3.82 8.18 -22.70
C PRO A 251 -5.17 7.47 -22.67
N THR A 252 -5.37 6.58 -21.70
CA THR A 252 -6.53 5.69 -21.63
C THR A 252 -7.01 5.47 -20.21
N VAL A 253 -8.27 5.03 -20.08
CA VAL A 253 -8.82 4.51 -18.82
C VAL A 253 -8.90 2.99 -18.91
N LEU A 254 -8.36 2.30 -17.91
CA LEU A 254 -8.45 0.84 -17.80
C LEU A 254 -9.54 0.48 -16.79
N VAL A 255 -10.56 -0.26 -17.22
CA VAL A 255 -11.65 -0.70 -16.34
C VAL A 255 -11.55 -2.21 -16.16
N SER A 256 -11.32 -2.69 -14.93
CA SER A 256 -11.28 -4.13 -14.68
C SER A 256 -12.63 -4.76 -14.96
N LYS A 257 -12.65 -5.81 -15.79
CA LYS A 257 -13.83 -6.65 -15.98
C LYS A 257 -13.88 -7.82 -15.01
N LEU A 258 -12.82 -8.07 -14.25
CA LEU A 258 -12.75 -9.11 -13.23
C LEU A 258 -13.17 -8.56 -11.86
N ASN A 259 -14.06 -9.29 -11.19
CA ASN A 259 -14.52 -9.04 -9.82
C ASN A 259 -14.91 -7.57 -9.57
N PRO A 260 -15.93 -7.03 -10.26
CA PRO A 260 -16.32 -5.62 -10.19
C PRO A 260 -16.77 -5.14 -8.79
N ARG A 261 -16.88 -6.05 -7.81
CA ARG A 261 -16.98 -5.69 -6.38
C ARG A 261 -15.77 -4.89 -5.87
N ILE A 262 -14.63 -5.03 -6.52
CA ILE A 262 -13.42 -4.24 -6.27
C ILE A 262 -13.31 -3.22 -7.42
N PRO A 263 -13.55 -1.93 -7.17
CA PRO A 263 -13.66 -0.91 -8.21
C PRO A 263 -12.28 -0.52 -8.75
N ARG A 264 -11.80 -1.24 -9.77
CA ARG A 264 -10.50 -0.97 -10.41
C ARG A 264 -10.67 -0.19 -11.71
N ALA A 265 -10.65 1.15 -11.60
CA ALA A 265 -10.51 2.07 -12.73
C ALA A 265 -9.13 2.74 -12.66
N TRP A 266 -8.30 2.53 -13.68
CA TRP A 266 -6.97 3.13 -13.77
C TRP A 266 -7.00 4.34 -14.70
N ASN A 267 -6.64 5.51 -14.18
CA ASN A 267 -6.39 6.70 -15.00
C ASN A 267 -4.95 6.66 -15.55
N VAL A 268 -4.76 6.61 -16.87
CA VAL A 268 -3.43 6.64 -17.52
C VAL A 268 -3.30 7.94 -18.33
N PRO A 269 -3.02 9.09 -17.67
CA PRO A 269 -2.95 10.38 -18.35
C PRO A 269 -1.67 10.58 -19.18
N VAL A 270 -0.61 9.86 -18.85
CA VAL A 270 0.67 9.90 -19.55
C VAL A 270 1.09 8.46 -19.82
N VAL A 271 1.40 8.15 -21.09
CA VAL A 271 1.92 6.85 -21.48
C VAL A 271 3.38 6.74 -21.01
N PRO A 272 3.76 5.67 -20.29
CA PRO A 272 5.15 5.45 -19.89
C PRO A 272 6.13 5.45 -21.07
N PRO A 273 7.42 5.77 -20.84
CA PRO A 273 8.44 5.70 -21.89
C PRO A 273 8.73 4.25 -22.31
N GLU A 274 8.62 3.28 -21.39
CA GLU A 274 8.61 1.86 -21.76
C GLU A 274 7.33 1.47 -22.49
N MET A 275 7.39 0.41 -23.29
CA MET A 275 6.21 -0.16 -23.95
C MET A 275 5.14 -0.49 -22.90
N ALA A 276 3.99 0.19 -23.01
CA ALA A 276 2.90 0.09 -22.05
C ALA A 276 1.94 -1.04 -22.42
N LEU A 277 1.87 -2.05 -21.55
CA LEU A 277 1.10 -3.26 -21.76
C LEU A 277 0.09 -3.48 -20.64
N ALA A 278 -1.20 -3.52 -20.96
CA ALA A 278 -2.26 -3.81 -20.01
C ALA A 278 -2.72 -5.27 -20.07
N SER A 279 -3.04 -5.82 -18.89
CA SER A 279 -3.68 -7.12 -18.75
C SER A 279 -4.95 -7.20 -19.59
N THR A 280 -5.20 -8.37 -20.18
CA THR A 280 -6.44 -8.66 -20.92
C THR A 280 -7.67 -8.72 -20.02
N GLU A 281 -7.51 -8.63 -18.69
CA GLU A 281 -8.60 -8.48 -17.71
C GLU A 281 -9.13 -7.03 -17.61
N PHE A 282 -8.52 -6.07 -18.32
CA PHE A 282 -9.07 -4.72 -18.48
C PHE A 282 -9.94 -4.59 -19.74
N VAL A 283 -10.86 -3.63 -19.71
CA VAL A 283 -11.42 -2.96 -20.88
C VAL A 283 -10.65 -1.65 -21.02
N VAL A 284 -10.03 -1.44 -22.17
CA VAL A 284 -9.24 -0.23 -22.46
C VAL A 284 -10.13 0.79 -23.13
N LEU A 285 -10.26 1.98 -22.54
CA LEU A 285 -11.11 3.06 -23.02
C LEU A 285 -10.25 4.26 -23.43
N ALA A 286 -10.26 4.61 -24.71
CA ALA A 286 -9.72 5.88 -25.20
C ALA A 286 -10.78 6.98 -25.05
N PRO A 287 -10.44 8.19 -24.55
CA PRO A 287 -11.41 9.26 -24.37
C PRO A 287 -11.87 9.85 -25.70
N GLN A 288 -13.14 10.26 -25.79
CA GLN A 288 -13.74 10.83 -26.99
C GLN A 288 -14.34 12.21 -26.72
N GLY A 289 -13.63 13.27 -27.10
CA GLY A 289 -14.09 14.67 -26.93
C GLY A 289 -13.93 15.23 -25.51
N LEU A 290 -13.10 14.60 -24.68
CA LEU A 290 -12.75 15.02 -23.32
C LEU A 290 -11.34 14.51 -22.94
N ASP A 291 -10.80 14.98 -21.82
CA ASP A 291 -9.57 14.44 -21.23
C ASP A 291 -9.79 13.06 -20.61
N VAL A 292 -8.74 12.23 -20.59
CA VAL A 292 -8.75 10.91 -19.95
C VAL A 292 -9.09 10.95 -18.46
N SER A 293 -8.70 11.99 -17.74
CA SER A 293 -9.01 12.15 -16.32
C SER A 293 -10.48 12.51 -16.08
N GLU A 294 -11.11 13.20 -17.04
CA GLU A 294 -12.55 13.43 -17.05
C GLU A 294 -13.29 12.10 -17.26
N LEU A 295 -12.84 11.28 -18.23
CA LEU A 295 -13.41 9.96 -18.49
C LEU A 295 -13.29 9.05 -17.27
N TRP A 296 -12.11 9.04 -16.64
CA TRP A 296 -11.88 8.26 -15.42
C TRP A 296 -12.83 8.70 -14.30
N ALA A 297 -13.02 10.01 -14.11
CA ALA A 297 -13.89 10.53 -13.06
C ALA A 297 -15.37 10.16 -13.27
N ALA A 298 -15.82 10.06 -14.53
CA ALA A 298 -17.15 9.58 -14.87
C ALA A 298 -17.33 8.08 -14.59
N VAL A 299 -16.29 7.26 -14.86
CA VAL A 299 -16.31 5.80 -14.64
C VAL A 299 -16.08 5.41 -13.18
N ALA A 300 -15.33 6.21 -12.42
CA ALA A 300 -14.96 5.93 -11.04
C ALA A 300 -16.09 6.19 -10.01
N GLN A 301 -17.29 6.57 -10.49
CA GLN A 301 -18.45 6.82 -9.65
C GLN A 301 -18.98 5.53 -8.99
N PRO A 302 -19.36 5.55 -7.69
CA PRO A 302 -19.84 4.36 -6.99
C PRO A 302 -21.01 3.64 -7.69
N GLU A 303 -21.98 4.38 -8.23
CA GLU A 303 -23.16 3.79 -8.89
C GLU A 303 -22.81 3.02 -10.17
N VAL A 304 -21.71 3.38 -10.85
CA VAL A 304 -21.22 2.69 -12.04
C VAL A 304 -20.75 1.30 -11.67
N TRP A 305 -20.01 1.18 -10.56
CA TRP A 305 -19.52 -0.10 -10.04
C TRP A 305 -20.63 -0.95 -9.42
N MET A 306 -21.63 -0.34 -8.77
CA MET A 306 -22.84 -1.06 -8.34
C MET A 306 -23.59 -1.67 -9.54
N THR A 307 -23.72 -0.91 -10.63
CA THR A 307 -24.36 -1.41 -11.88
C THR A 307 -23.56 -2.56 -12.50
N LEU A 308 -22.22 -2.44 -12.53
CA LEU A 308 -21.34 -3.50 -13.04
C LEU A 308 -21.43 -4.79 -12.24
N GLN A 309 -21.56 -4.70 -10.90
CA GLN A 309 -21.76 -5.86 -10.04
C GLN A 309 -23.06 -6.62 -10.36
N GLY A 310 -24.13 -5.92 -10.74
CA GLY A 310 -25.39 -6.54 -11.18
C GLY A 310 -25.31 -7.23 -12.55
N LYS A 311 -24.26 -6.97 -13.34
CA LYS A 311 -24.06 -7.48 -14.71
C LYS A 311 -23.07 -8.65 -14.80
N VAL A 312 -22.60 -9.18 -13.66
CA VAL A 312 -21.63 -10.28 -13.65
C VAL A 312 -22.24 -11.60 -14.12
N ALA A 313 -21.45 -12.38 -14.86
CA ALA A 313 -21.73 -13.79 -15.13
C ALA A 313 -20.66 -14.67 -14.45
N GLY A 314 -21.08 -15.75 -13.77
CA GLY A 314 -20.17 -16.72 -13.13
C GLY A 314 -20.71 -17.36 -11.85
N THR A 315 -20.25 -18.59 -11.56
CA THR A 315 -20.81 -19.50 -10.53
C THR A 315 -20.08 -19.47 -9.18
N SER A 316 -19.04 -18.66 -9.00
CA SER A 316 -18.35 -18.47 -7.71
C SER A 316 -17.97 -17.00 -7.48
N GLY A 317 -18.01 -16.53 -6.23
CA GLY A 317 -17.82 -15.12 -5.88
C GLY A 317 -16.40 -14.55 -6.08
N SER A 318 -15.42 -15.37 -6.47
CA SER A 318 -14.00 -14.97 -6.62
C SER A 318 -13.51 -14.85 -8.07
N HIS A 319 -14.27 -15.31 -9.07
CA HIS A 319 -13.93 -15.19 -10.50
C HIS A 319 -15.15 -14.78 -11.33
N GLN A 320 -15.75 -13.65 -10.96
CA GLN A 320 -16.87 -13.07 -11.69
C GLN A 320 -16.35 -12.13 -12.77
N ARG A 321 -16.87 -12.25 -13.99
CA ARG A 321 -16.49 -11.36 -15.10
C ARG A 321 -17.69 -10.64 -15.68
N VAL A 322 -17.46 -9.40 -16.09
CA VAL A 322 -18.37 -8.61 -16.92
C VAL A 322 -17.91 -8.67 -18.37
N ARG A 323 -18.84 -8.75 -19.32
CA ARG A 323 -18.48 -8.70 -20.75
C ARG A 323 -18.10 -7.27 -21.13
N PRO A 324 -17.09 -7.03 -22.00
CA PRO A 324 -16.72 -5.67 -22.42
C PRO A 324 -17.89 -4.86 -22.99
N ALA A 325 -18.77 -5.50 -23.76
CA ALA A 325 -19.98 -4.86 -24.29
C ALA A 325 -20.88 -4.30 -23.17
N GLU A 326 -21.02 -5.01 -22.04
CA GLU A 326 -21.80 -4.54 -20.90
C GLU A 326 -21.18 -3.28 -20.26
N VAL A 327 -19.85 -3.19 -20.22
CA VAL A 327 -19.14 -1.99 -19.75
C VAL A 327 -19.48 -0.79 -20.63
N MET A 328 -19.52 -0.95 -21.94
CA MET A 328 -19.84 0.15 -22.87
C MET A 328 -21.30 0.64 -22.78
N THR A 329 -22.22 -0.19 -22.26
CA THR A 329 -23.63 0.19 -22.04
C THR A 329 -23.90 0.96 -20.75
N LEU A 330 -22.88 1.18 -19.91
CA LEU A 330 -23.06 1.88 -18.64
C LEU A 330 -23.53 3.32 -18.88
N SER A 331 -24.55 3.74 -18.12
CA SER A 331 -24.90 5.15 -18.00
C SER A 331 -23.95 5.79 -16.98
N VAL A 332 -23.20 6.80 -17.39
CA VAL A 332 -22.24 7.55 -16.56
C VAL A 332 -22.60 9.02 -16.52
N LYS A 333 -22.05 9.76 -15.55
CA LYS A 333 -22.18 11.22 -15.50
C LYS A 333 -21.60 11.85 -16.76
N ASP A 334 -22.35 12.73 -17.43
CA ASP A 334 -21.85 13.43 -18.61
C ASP A 334 -20.97 14.62 -18.21
N VAL A 335 -19.72 14.32 -17.89
CA VAL A 335 -18.74 15.32 -17.44
C VAL A 335 -18.42 16.39 -18.49
N ARG A 336 -18.85 16.23 -19.75
CA ARG A 336 -18.66 17.22 -20.82
C ARG A 336 -19.49 18.47 -20.57
N GLU A 337 -20.61 18.34 -19.85
CA GLU A 337 -21.53 19.43 -19.48
C GLU A 337 -21.07 20.24 -18.27
N LEU A 338 -20.01 19.79 -17.58
CA LEU A 338 -19.42 20.56 -16.51
C LEU A 338 -18.83 21.87 -17.03
N PRO A 339 -18.81 22.94 -16.21
CA PRO A 339 -18.09 24.16 -16.53
C PRO A 339 -16.63 23.87 -16.92
N SER A 340 -16.09 24.65 -17.85
CA SER A 340 -14.71 24.50 -18.33
C SER A 340 -13.68 24.54 -17.20
N SER A 341 -13.93 25.32 -16.15
CA SER A 341 -13.10 25.37 -14.94
C SER A 341 -13.09 24.04 -14.17
N ALA A 342 -14.25 23.40 -13.99
CA ALA A 342 -14.34 22.10 -13.34
C ALA A 342 -13.64 21.01 -14.16
N ARG A 343 -13.82 21.01 -15.49
CA ARG A 343 -13.14 20.09 -16.41
C ARG A 343 -11.61 20.28 -16.39
N ALA A 344 -11.14 21.53 -16.38
CA ALA A 344 -9.73 21.84 -16.21
C ALA A 344 -9.17 21.32 -14.87
N SER A 345 -9.94 21.47 -13.78
CA SER A 345 -9.57 20.91 -12.47
C SER A 345 -9.46 19.39 -12.49
N LEU A 346 -10.39 18.67 -13.15
CA LEU A 346 -10.31 17.21 -13.31
C LEU A 346 -9.01 16.79 -14.00
N ARG A 347 -8.63 17.46 -15.09
CA ARG A 347 -7.37 17.20 -15.80
C ARG A 347 -6.15 17.44 -14.91
N MET A 348 -6.10 18.60 -14.23
CA MET A 348 -4.95 18.96 -13.39
C MET A 348 -4.80 18.02 -12.18
N LEU A 349 -5.91 17.65 -11.54
CA LEU A 349 -5.93 16.69 -10.43
C LEU A 349 -5.50 15.30 -10.91
N GLY A 350 -5.98 14.84 -12.06
CA GLY A 350 -5.59 13.55 -12.65
C GLY A 350 -4.09 13.46 -12.92
N LEU A 351 -3.49 14.51 -13.49
CA LEU A 351 -2.04 14.58 -13.69
C LEU A 351 -1.28 14.64 -12.35
N ARG A 352 -1.79 15.39 -11.36
CA ARG A 352 -1.15 15.46 -10.03
C ARG A 352 -1.18 14.11 -9.31
N VAL A 353 -2.28 13.37 -9.40
CA VAL A 353 -2.41 12.00 -8.87
C VAL A 353 -1.39 11.07 -9.53
N PHE A 354 -1.29 11.10 -10.87
CA PHE A 354 -0.32 10.31 -11.62
C PHE A 354 1.12 10.62 -11.16
N ASN A 355 1.49 11.89 -11.09
CA ASN A 355 2.83 12.31 -10.68
C ASN A 355 3.14 11.91 -9.23
N ALA A 356 2.19 12.08 -8.30
CA ALA A 356 2.39 11.70 -6.90
C ALA A 356 2.61 10.18 -6.73
N ARG A 357 1.88 9.34 -7.50
CA ARG A 357 2.11 7.89 -7.53
C ARG A 357 3.51 7.53 -8.06
N HIS A 358 3.94 8.19 -9.13
CA HIS A 358 5.27 7.97 -9.71
C HIS A 358 6.40 8.42 -8.78
N GLU A 359 6.24 9.58 -8.14
CA GLU A 359 7.15 10.11 -7.13
C GLU A 359 7.26 9.14 -5.95
N SER A 360 6.13 8.66 -5.39
CA SER A 360 6.13 7.69 -4.29
C SER A 360 6.87 6.39 -4.64
N LYS A 361 6.73 5.89 -5.88
CA LYS A 361 7.46 4.71 -6.34
C LYS A 361 8.98 4.96 -6.39
N SER A 362 9.39 6.14 -6.84
CA SER A 362 10.79 6.54 -6.90
C SER A 362 11.38 6.71 -5.50
N LEU A 363 10.67 7.39 -4.60
CA LEU A 363 11.05 7.56 -3.19
C LEU A 363 11.20 6.21 -2.47
N ALA A 364 10.27 5.28 -2.70
CA ALA A 364 10.35 3.93 -2.13
C ALA A 364 11.59 3.18 -2.62
N ALA A 365 11.89 3.25 -3.92
CA ALA A 365 13.09 2.65 -4.49
C ALA A 365 14.38 3.26 -3.91
N THR A 366 14.43 4.59 -3.75
CA THR A 366 15.57 5.28 -3.11
C THR A 366 15.74 4.84 -1.65
N ARG A 367 14.65 4.81 -0.87
CA ARG A 367 14.66 4.33 0.51
C ARG A 367 15.21 2.90 0.61
N ASP A 368 14.70 2.02 -0.23
CA ASP A 368 15.07 0.59 -0.22
C ASP A 368 16.54 0.38 -0.64
N ALA A 369 17.07 1.24 -1.51
CA ALA A 369 18.49 1.25 -1.88
C ALA A 369 19.41 1.78 -0.76
N LEU A 370 18.98 2.82 -0.04
CA LEU A 370 19.76 3.45 1.04
C LEU A 370 19.76 2.62 2.33
N LEU A 371 18.63 1.98 2.65
CA LEU A 371 18.40 1.30 3.92
C LEU A 371 19.51 0.30 4.29
N PRO A 372 19.94 -0.65 3.43
CA PRO A 372 21.02 -1.59 3.77
C PRO A 372 22.35 -0.89 4.09
N GLY A 373 22.69 0.14 3.32
CA GLY A 373 23.95 0.87 3.45
C GLY A 373 24.00 1.72 4.72
N LEU A 374 22.90 2.40 5.04
CA LEU A 374 22.77 3.20 6.26
C LEU A 374 22.76 2.32 7.51
N MET A 375 21.99 1.22 7.50
CA MET A 375 21.89 0.33 8.66
C MET A 375 23.19 -0.44 8.96
N SER A 376 24.02 -0.67 7.94
CA SER A 376 25.35 -1.30 8.10
C SER A 376 26.49 -0.30 8.33
N GLY A 377 26.22 1.00 8.20
CA GLY A 377 27.24 2.06 8.27
C GLY A 377 28.16 2.15 7.05
N LYS A 378 27.84 1.45 5.95
CA LYS A 378 28.58 1.54 4.66
C LYS A 378 28.32 2.85 3.93
N ILE A 379 27.15 3.44 4.12
CA ILE A 379 26.78 4.76 3.62
C ILE A 379 26.78 5.73 4.81
N ARG A 380 27.46 6.86 4.67
CA ARG A 380 27.40 7.92 5.69
C ARG A 380 26.10 8.67 5.52
N VAL A 381 25.52 9.10 6.64
CA VAL A 381 24.27 9.88 6.65
C VAL A 381 24.36 11.08 5.71
N LYS A 382 25.47 11.83 5.74
CA LYS A 382 25.69 13.00 4.87
C LYS A 382 25.62 12.68 3.37
N ASP A 383 26.12 11.51 2.96
CA ASP A 383 26.06 11.11 1.55
C ASP A 383 24.62 10.73 1.16
N ALA A 384 23.85 10.15 2.09
CA ALA A 384 22.44 9.85 1.89
C ALA A 384 21.56 11.10 1.91
N GLU A 385 21.86 12.10 2.75
CA GLU A 385 21.19 13.41 2.77
C GLU A 385 21.23 14.06 1.38
N SER A 386 22.38 14.09 0.73
CA SER A 386 22.50 14.63 -0.64
C SER A 386 21.63 13.88 -1.65
N VAL A 387 21.52 12.55 -1.54
CA VAL A 387 20.63 11.76 -2.42
C VAL A 387 19.16 12.06 -2.14
N VAL A 388 18.79 12.26 -0.87
CA VAL A 388 17.41 12.58 -0.47
C VAL A 388 17.01 13.99 -0.89
N GLU A 389 17.91 14.97 -0.78
CA GLU A 389 17.70 16.36 -1.23
C GLU A 389 17.40 16.46 -2.74
N GLU A 390 17.93 15.53 -3.55
CA GLU A 390 17.67 15.50 -4.99
C GLU A 390 16.27 14.96 -5.35
N VAL A 391 15.60 14.24 -4.44
CA VAL A 391 14.36 13.49 -4.75
C VAL A 391 13.13 13.88 -3.93
N VAL A 392 13.28 14.62 -2.82
CA VAL A 392 12.16 14.99 -1.91
C VAL A 392 11.54 16.35 -2.20
#